data_AF-A0A533Z5E4-F1
#
_entry.id   AF-A0A533Z5E4-F1
#
_cell.length_a   1.000
_cell.length_b   1.000
_cell.length_c   1.000
_cell.angle_alpha   90.00
_cell.angle_beta   90.00
_cell.angle_gamma   90.00
#
_symmetry.space_group_name_H-M   'P 1'
#
loop_
_entity.id
_entity.type
_entity.pdbx_description
1 polymer ?
#
loop_
_entity_poly.entity_id
_entity_poly.type
_entity_poly.pdbx_seq_one_letter_code
_entity_poly.pdbx_strand_id
1 'polypeptide(L)'
;MTFLVFNHALSLSAKIWWPLFPLLLLIVVVALSAGVVLAFRGTATRKDMVFQCLALLCYLFTAIVAMASERGAVSANFHRLPSIFTQMVLCVQLVRVWNRQHARGLRTLNIVAWGAILADTALHYLMKPGS
;
A
#
# COMPACT_ATOMS: atom_id res chain seq x y z
N MET A 1 11.85 -34.87 -1.61
CA MET A 1 11.85 -34.36 -3.00
C MET A 1 10.67 -33.44 -3.35
N THR A 2 9.70 -33.22 -2.46
CA THR A 2 8.54 -32.34 -2.70
C THR A 2 8.82 -30.84 -2.44
N PHE A 3 9.87 -30.51 -1.69
CA PHE A 3 10.26 -29.13 -1.34
C PHE A 3 11.02 -28.37 -2.45
N LEU A 4 11.63 -29.07 -3.41
CA LEU A 4 12.38 -28.43 -4.51
C LEU A 4 11.48 -28.04 -5.68
N VAL A 5 10.37 -28.74 -5.91
CA VAL A 5 9.41 -28.43 -6.99
C VAL A 5 8.61 -27.16 -6.68
N PHE A 6 8.31 -26.88 -5.40
CA PHE A 6 7.63 -25.64 -5.00
C PHE A 6 8.48 -24.38 -5.21
N ASN A 7 9.80 -24.48 -5.10
CA ASN A 7 10.69 -23.32 -5.22
C ASN A 7 10.82 -22.79 -6.66
N HIS A 8 10.75 -23.66 -7.68
CA HIS A 8 10.77 -23.22 -9.07
C HIS A 8 9.42 -22.68 -9.57
N ALA A 9 8.31 -23.06 -8.93
CA ALA A 9 6.97 -22.62 -9.31
C ALA A 9 6.58 -21.23 -8.78
N LEU A 10 7.30 -20.70 -7.77
CA LEU A 10 6.97 -19.45 -7.09
C LEU A 10 7.70 -18.20 -7.63
N SER A 11 8.68 -18.38 -8.53
CA SER A 11 9.40 -17.26 -9.16
C SER A 11 8.60 -16.75 -10.36
N LEU A 12 8.02 -15.55 -10.20
CA LEU A 12 7.27 -14.87 -11.25
C LEU A 12 8.22 -14.06 -12.14
N SER A 13 8.07 -14.18 -13.45
CA SER A 13 8.94 -13.50 -14.41
C SER A 13 8.91 -11.99 -14.22
N ALA A 14 10.06 -11.42 -13.86
CA ALA A 14 10.20 -9.98 -13.63
C ALA A 14 9.65 -9.15 -14.80
N LYS A 15 9.91 -9.60 -16.04
CA LYS A 15 9.51 -8.92 -17.28
C LYS A 15 7.99 -8.83 -17.48
N ILE A 16 7.23 -9.80 -16.98
CA ILE A 16 5.77 -9.87 -17.17
C ILE A 16 5.06 -9.08 -16.06
N TRP A 17 5.58 -9.16 -14.84
CA TRP A 17 4.88 -8.65 -13.65
C TRP A 17 5.32 -7.26 -13.21
N TRP A 18 6.40 -6.72 -13.79
CA TRP A 18 6.87 -5.35 -13.50
C TRP A 18 5.81 -4.25 -13.69
N PRO A 19 4.94 -4.28 -14.72
CA PRO A 19 3.89 -3.28 -14.88
C PRO A 19 2.85 -3.27 -13.74
N LEU A 20 2.81 -4.31 -12.90
CA LEU A 20 1.89 -4.38 -11.77
C LEU A 20 2.30 -3.41 -10.64
N PHE A 21 3.59 -3.11 -10.47
CA PHE A 21 4.07 -2.16 -9.45
C PHE A 21 3.45 -0.76 -9.60
N PRO A 22 3.55 -0.07 -10.75
CA PRO A 22 2.93 1.25 -10.91
C PRO A 22 1.39 1.18 -10.87
N LEU A 23 0.78 0.06 -11.27
CA LEU A 23 -0.66 -0.13 -11.16
C LEU A 23 -1.13 -0.22 -9.71
N LEU A 24 -0.43 -1.00 -8.87
CA LEU A 24 -0.72 -1.10 -7.44
C LEU A 24 -0.53 0.25 -6.75
N LEU A 25 0.53 0.98 -7.09
CA LEU A 25 0.73 2.35 -6.62
C LEU A 25 -0.44 3.26 -6.99
N LEU A 26 -0.90 3.22 -8.24
CA LEU A 26 -2.04 4.00 -8.70
C LEU A 26 -3.31 3.64 -7.92
N ILE A 27 -3.57 2.36 -7.69
CA ILE A 27 -4.73 1.89 -6.89
C ILE A 27 -4.69 2.48 -5.49
N VAL A 28 -3.53 2.44 -4.82
CA VAL A 28 -3.39 2.99 -3.46
C VAL A 28 -3.63 4.50 -3.47
N VAL A 29 -2.99 5.24 -4.38
CA VAL A 29 -3.13 6.70 -4.46
C VAL A 29 -4.59 7.10 -4.72
N VAL A 30 -5.26 6.45 -5.67
CA VAL A 30 -6.66 6.71 -5.99
C VAL A 30 -7.56 6.37 -4.80
N ALA A 31 -7.37 5.22 -4.15
CA ALA A 31 -8.18 4.81 -3.01
C ALA A 31 -8.03 5.77 -1.82
N LEU A 32 -6.80 6.16 -1.49
CA LEU A 32 -6.53 7.11 -0.41
C LEU A 32 -7.07 8.51 -0.72
N SER A 33 -6.89 8.98 -1.96
CA SER A 33 -7.39 10.29 -2.41
C SER A 33 -8.92 10.35 -2.40
N ALA A 34 -9.59 9.31 -2.91
CA ALA A 34 -11.04 9.17 -2.82
C ALA A 34 -11.49 9.11 -1.35
N GLY A 35 -10.71 8.46 -0.47
CA GLY A 35 -10.96 8.42 0.96
C GLY A 35 -10.89 9.79 1.60
N VAL A 36 -9.92 10.62 1.22
CA VAL A 36 -9.81 12.02 1.66
C VAL A 36 -11.06 12.77 1.21
N VAL A 37 -11.43 12.70 -0.06
CA VAL A 37 -12.65 13.36 -0.59
C VAL A 37 -13.90 12.92 0.18
N LEU A 38 -14.07 11.63 0.45
CA LEU A 38 -15.19 11.12 1.24
C LEU A 38 -15.15 11.61 2.69
N ALA A 39 -13.97 11.68 3.31
CA ALA A 39 -13.82 12.20 4.65
C ALA A 39 -14.20 13.69 4.73
N PHE A 40 -13.88 14.49 3.70
CA PHE A 40 -14.24 15.91 3.64
C PHE A 40 -15.71 16.18 3.26
N ARG A 41 -16.32 15.32 2.43
CA ARG A 41 -17.72 15.48 1.99
C ARG A 41 -18.75 14.83 2.92
N GLY A 42 -18.34 13.87 3.74
CA GLY A 42 -19.23 13.09 4.59
C GLY A 42 -19.30 13.57 6.04
N THR A 43 -20.02 12.81 6.88
CA THR A 43 -20.10 13.01 8.33
C THR A 43 -18.87 12.45 9.06
N ALA A 44 -17.70 12.40 8.40
CA ALA A 44 -16.51 11.82 8.99
C ALA A 44 -15.99 12.72 10.10
N THR A 45 -15.41 12.12 11.15
CA THR A 45 -14.87 12.91 12.25
C THR A 45 -13.57 13.59 11.81
N ARG A 46 -13.22 14.72 12.44
CA ARG A 46 -11.93 15.39 12.22
C ARG A 46 -10.74 14.43 12.35
N LYS A 47 -10.84 13.44 13.24
CA LYS A 47 -9.82 12.39 13.41
C LYS A 47 -9.69 11.52 12.15
N ASP A 48 -10.81 11.14 11.54
CA ASP A 48 -10.82 10.28 10.36
C ASP A 48 -10.24 11.02 9.14
N MET A 49 -10.49 12.34 9.03
CA MET A 49 -9.83 13.20 8.03
C MET A 49 -8.30 13.23 8.23
N VAL A 50 -7.84 13.44 9.47
CA VAL A 50 -6.40 13.47 9.80
C VAL A 50 -5.73 12.14 9.46
N PHE A 51 -6.34 11.01 9.82
CA PHE A 51 -5.80 9.69 9.48
C PHE A 51 -5.69 9.50 7.96
N GLN A 52 -6.69 9.94 7.19
CA GLN A 52 -6.67 9.77 5.75
C GLN A 52 -5.64 10.65 5.06
N CYS A 53 -5.51 11.91 5.48
CA CYS A 53 -4.47 12.79 5.00
C CYS A 53 -3.08 12.25 5.36
N LEU A 54 -2.91 11.77 6.60
CA LEU A 54 -1.64 11.19 7.05
C LEU A 54 -1.27 9.94 6.25
N ALA A 55 -2.24 9.03 6.00
CA ALA A 55 -2.01 7.84 5.18
C ALA A 55 -1.57 8.21 3.76
N LEU A 56 -2.25 9.16 3.12
CA LEU A 56 -1.92 9.61 1.77
C LEU A 56 -0.52 10.24 1.73
N LEU A 57 -0.21 11.15 2.65
CA LEU A 57 1.10 11.82 2.71
C LEU A 57 2.23 10.82 2.95
N CYS A 58 2.07 9.89 3.89
CA CYS A 58 3.07 8.86 4.15
C CYS A 58 3.27 7.93 2.96
N TYR A 59 2.21 7.58 2.24
CA TYR A 59 2.33 6.75 1.04
C TYR A 59 3.01 7.48 -0.12
N LEU A 60 2.68 8.76 -0.34
CA LEU A 60 3.39 9.59 -1.33
C LEU A 60 4.87 9.74 -0.96
N PHE A 61 5.19 9.84 0.33
CA PHE A 61 6.57 9.85 0.80
C PHE A 61 7.28 8.52 0.50
N THR A 62 6.62 7.36 0.62
CA THR A 62 7.16 6.08 0.12
C THR A 62 7.57 6.17 -1.34
N ALA A 63 6.71 6.71 -2.21
CA ALA A 63 7.01 6.83 -3.63
C ALA A 63 8.20 7.77 -3.91
N ILE A 64 8.30 8.89 -3.18
CA ILE A 64 9.43 9.82 -3.27
C ILE A 64 10.74 9.13 -2.86
N VAL A 65 10.75 8.41 -1.74
CA VAL A 65 11.93 7.69 -1.25
C VAL A 65 12.32 6.56 -2.22
N ALA A 66 11.36 5.88 -2.84
CA ALA A 66 11.62 4.89 -3.87
C ALA A 66 12.34 5.51 -5.09
N MET A 67 11.82 6.61 -5.64
CA MET A 67 12.46 7.34 -6.74
C MET A 67 13.86 7.87 -6.37
N ALA A 68 14.06 8.31 -5.13
CA ALA A 68 15.36 8.75 -4.64
C ALA A 68 16.34 7.57 -4.50
N SER A 69 15.85 6.39 -4.11
CA SER A 69 16.65 5.16 -4.01
C SER A 69 17.10 4.66 -5.38
N GLU A 70 16.23 4.72 -6.40
CA GLU A 70 16.58 4.37 -7.79
C GLU A 70 17.70 5.28 -8.36
N ARG A 71 17.79 6.52 -7.87
CA ARG A 71 18.84 7.47 -8.23
C ARG A 71 20.13 7.30 -7.43
N GLY A 72 20.22 6.28 -6.57
CA GLY A 72 21.38 5.99 -5.72
C GLY A 72 21.55 6.93 -4.52
N ALA A 73 20.58 7.80 -4.23
CA ALA A 73 20.70 8.77 -3.15
C ALA A 73 20.41 8.19 -1.76
N VAL A 74 19.66 7.07 -1.68
CA VAL A 74 19.18 6.48 -0.42
C VAL A 74 19.19 4.95 -0.49
N SER A 75 19.60 4.29 0.60
CA SER A 75 19.57 2.83 0.72
C SER A 75 18.16 2.26 0.51
N ALA A 76 18.06 1.14 -0.22
CA ALA A 76 16.81 0.45 -0.53
C ALA A 76 16.02 0.01 0.73
N ASN A 77 16.62 -0.02 1.92
CA ASN A 77 15.86 -0.33 3.12
C ASN A 77 15.00 0.84 3.62
N PHE A 78 15.34 2.08 3.26
CA PHE A 78 14.63 3.27 3.75
C PHE A 78 13.26 3.49 3.10
N HIS A 79 13.03 3.04 1.86
CA HIS A 79 11.70 3.19 1.22
C HIS A 79 10.62 2.30 1.86
N ARG A 80 11.00 1.29 2.64
CA ARG A 80 10.04 0.38 3.31
C ARG A 80 9.41 0.99 4.56
N LEU A 81 10.13 1.86 5.27
CA LEU A 81 9.67 2.45 6.53
C LEU A 81 8.37 3.27 6.38
N PRO A 82 8.23 4.17 5.39
CA PRO A 82 6.98 4.91 5.24
C PRO A 82 5.80 4.04 4.78
N SER A 83 6.08 2.93 4.08
CA SER A 83 5.03 1.96 3.69
C SER A 83 4.48 1.24 4.94
N ILE A 84 5.36 0.77 5.83
CA ILE A 84 4.96 0.16 7.11
C ILE A 84 4.14 1.15 7.95
N PHE A 85 4.58 2.41 8.01
CA PHE A 85 3.84 3.44 8.73
C PHE A 85 2.45 3.68 8.12
N THR A 86 2.34 3.73 6.80
CA THR A 86 1.05 3.84 6.08
C THR A 86 0.13 2.68 6.44
N GLN A 87 0.64 1.45 6.48
CA GLN A 87 -0.14 0.27 6.87
C GLN A 87 -0.63 0.34 8.32
N MET A 88 0.20 0.84 9.25
CA MET A 88 -0.21 1.05 10.64
C MET A 88 -1.33 2.08 10.75
N VAL A 89 -1.20 3.21 10.05
CA VAL A 89 -2.24 4.26 10.00
C VAL A 89 -3.55 3.70 9.46
N LEU A 90 -3.50 2.95 8.35
CA LEU A 90 -4.68 2.29 7.77
C LEU A 90 -5.32 1.27 8.70
N CYS A 91 -4.52 0.45 9.38
CA CYS A 91 -5.00 -0.54 10.34
C CYS A 91 -5.74 0.13 11.51
N VAL A 92 -5.14 1.15 12.12
CA VAL A 92 -5.78 1.91 13.21
C VAL A 92 -7.10 2.52 12.74
N GLN A 93 -7.11 3.11 11.55
CA GLN A 93 -8.33 3.72 11.02
C GLN A 93 -9.41 2.69 10.72
N LEU A 94 -9.07 1.54 10.13
CA LEU A 94 -9.99 0.44 9.87
C LEU A 94 -10.66 -0.06 11.16
N VAL A 95 -9.87 -0.27 12.22
CA VAL A 95 -10.40 -0.65 13.55
C VAL A 95 -11.39 0.40 14.06
N ARG A 96 -11.06 1.70 13.92
CA ARG A 96 -11.92 2.80 14.40
C ARG A 96 -13.24 2.92 13.66
N VAL A 97 -13.25 2.65 12.34
CA VAL A 97 -14.44 2.80 11.49
C VAL A 97 -15.20 1.49 11.29
N TRP A 98 -14.68 0.36 11.79
CA TRP A 98 -15.20 -0.98 11.52
C TRP A 98 -16.71 -1.12 11.78
N ASN A 99 -17.17 -0.66 12.93
CA ASN A 99 -18.58 -0.78 13.35
C ASN A 99 -19.47 0.40 12.91
N ARG A 100 -18.92 1.41 12.21
CA ARG A 100 -19.66 2.61 11.82
C ARG A 100 -20.33 2.41 10.46
N GLN A 101 -21.65 2.23 10.45
CA GLN A 101 -22.38 1.96 9.21
C GLN A 101 -22.33 3.10 8.18
N HIS A 102 -22.20 4.36 8.62
CA HIS A 102 -22.03 5.50 7.72
C HIS A 102 -20.62 5.59 7.10
N ALA A 103 -19.64 4.87 7.66
CA ALA A 103 -18.24 4.88 7.21
C ALA A 103 -17.90 3.70 6.28
N ARG A 104 -18.90 2.99 5.73
CA ARG A 104 -18.70 1.85 4.82
C ARG A 104 -17.80 2.18 3.63
N GLY A 105 -18.03 3.33 2.99
CA GLY A 105 -17.22 3.76 1.84
C GLY A 105 -15.74 3.94 2.21
N LEU A 106 -15.47 4.63 3.32
CA LEU A 106 -14.11 4.84 3.82
C LEU A 106 -13.44 3.50 4.20
N ARG A 107 -14.19 2.59 4.83
CA ARG A 107 -13.71 1.25 5.16
C ARG A 107 -13.32 0.47 3.90
N THR A 108 -14.16 0.47 2.86
CA THR A 108 -13.86 -0.21 1.60
C THR A 108 -12.61 0.36 0.94
N LEU A 109 -12.48 1.69 0.87
CA LEU A 109 -11.30 2.33 0.27
C LEU A 109 -10.02 2.00 1.05
N ASN A 110 -10.08 1.98 2.39
CA ASN A 110 -8.94 1.61 3.21
C ASN A 110 -8.56 0.14 3.05
N ILE A 111 -9.54 -0.77 2.90
CA ILE A 111 -9.27 -2.19 2.60
C ILE A 111 -8.61 -2.32 1.22
N VAL A 112 -9.10 -1.61 0.20
CA VAL A 112 -8.51 -1.63 -1.15
C VAL A 112 -7.08 -1.11 -1.13
N ALA A 113 -6.83 0.04 -0.49
CA ALA A 113 -5.49 0.59 -0.34
C ALA A 113 -4.57 -0.39 0.40
N TRP A 114 -5.03 -0.94 1.52
CA TRP A 114 -4.22 -1.87 2.31
C TRP A 114 -3.91 -3.17 1.56
N GLY A 115 -4.90 -3.74 0.86
CA GLY A 115 -4.74 -4.92 0.01
C GLY A 115 -3.75 -4.70 -1.14
N ALA A 116 -3.78 -3.53 -1.77
CA ALA A 116 -2.83 -3.19 -2.82
C ALA A 116 -1.39 -3.05 -2.29
N ILE A 117 -1.19 -2.49 -1.10
CA ILE A 117 0.14 -2.43 -0.46
C ILE A 117 0.66 -3.83 -0.10
N LEU A 118 -0.21 -4.72 0.39
CA LEU A 118 0.15 -6.11 0.68
C LEU A 118 0.48 -6.88 -0.59
N ALA A 119 -0.28 -6.66 -1.68
CA ALA A 119 0.00 -7.25 -2.98
C ALA A 119 1.35 -6.77 -3.54
N ASP A 120 1.68 -5.48 -3.39
CA ASP A 120 2.98 -4.92 -3.78
C ASP A 120 4.13 -5.59 -3.01
N THR A 121 3.95 -5.77 -1.71
CA THR A 121 4.93 -6.45 -0.86
C THR A 121 5.09 -7.92 -1.27
N ALA A 122 3.99 -8.64 -1.47
CA ALA A 122 4.01 -10.04 -1.92
C ALA A 122 4.69 -10.17 -3.29
N LEU A 123 4.40 -9.25 -4.21
CA LEU A 123 4.99 -9.23 -5.54
C LEU A 123 6.51 -9.06 -5.50
N HIS A 124 7.02 -8.16 -4.65
CA HIS A 124 8.46 -8.00 -4.40
C HIS A 124 9.13 -9.28 -3.86
N TYR A 125 8.44 -10.06 -3.02
CA TYR A 125 8.96 -11.34 -2.52
C TYR A 125 8.93 -12.44 -3.58
N LEU A 126 7.89 -12.47 -4.42
CA LEU A 126 7.68 -13.50 -5.44
C LEU A 126 8.50 -13.28 -6.73
N MET A 127 8.83 -12.03 -7.05
CA MET A 127 9.67 -11.68 -8.22
C MET A 127 11.17 -11.73 -7.91
N LYS A 128 11.56 -12.12 -6.68
CA LYS A 128 12.98 -12.27 -6.34
C LYS A 128 13.59 -13.36 -7.24
N PRO A 129 14.68 -13.07 -7.96
CA PRO A 129 15.32 -14.10 -8.78
C PRO A 129 15.73 -15.25 -7.86
N GLY A 130 15.30 -16.47 -8.20
CA GLY A 130 16.06 -17.64 -7.75
C GLY A 130 17.45 -17.56 -8.40
N SER A 131 18.47 -17.82 -7.58
CA SER A 131 19.93 -17.76 -7.83
C SER A 131 20.53 -16.35 -7.93
#